data_AF-A0A1I7XK35-F1
#
_entry.id   AF-A0A1I7XK35-F1
#
_cell.length_a   1.000
_cell.length_b   1.000
_cell.length_c   1.000
_cell.angle_alpha   90.00
_cell.angle_beta   90.00
_cell.angle_gamma   90.00
#
_symmetry.space_group_name_H-M   'P 1'
#
loop_
_entity.id
_entity.type
_entity.pdbx_description
1 polymer ?
#
loop_
_entity_poly.entity_id
_entity_poly.type
_entity_poly.pdbx_seq_one_letter_code
_entity_poly.pdbx_strand_id
1 'polypeptide(L)' 'MVAWRTAGINYVRFSQIAAEVTRQCIKSKANAAKKSTSDATLKMTSWESGKAVKKQ' A
#
# COMPACT_ATOMS: atom_id res chain seq x y z
N MET A 1 20.72 0.77 12.19
CA MET A 1 19.83 0.01 11.27
C MET A 1 18.50 0.75 11.16
N VAL A 2 17.92 0.91 9.97
CA VAL A 2 16.73 1.77 9.78
C VAL A 2 15.48 1.07 10.31
N ALA A 3 14.70 1.72 11.17
CA ALA A 3 13.60 1.11 11.94
C ALA A 3 12.49 0.47 11.07
N TRP A 4 12.21 1.02 9.89
CA TRP A 4 11.22 0.43 8.97
C TRP A 4 11.72 -0.89 8.36
N ARG A 5 13.03 -1.05 8.21
CA ARG A 5 13.62 -2.27 7.62
C ARG A 5 13.58 -3.43 8.61
N THR A 6 13.72 -3.15 9.90
CA THR A 6 13.56 -4.15 10.98
C THR A 6 12.10 -4.55 11.18
N ALA A 7 11.16 -3.66 10.86
CA ALA A 7 9.72 -3.95 10.86
C ALA A 7 9.25 -4.79 9.63
N GLY A 8 10.17 -5.25 8.78
CA GLY A 8 9.82 -6.04 7.58
C GLY A 8 9.23 -5.23 6.43
N ILE A 9 9.27 -3.90 6.50
CA ILE A 9 8.75 -3.04 5.43
C ILE A 9 9.78 -2.98 4.28
N ASN A 10 9.32 -3.23 3.06
CA ASN A 10 10.13 -3.04 1.86
C ASN A 10 10.18 -1.55 1.46
N TYR A 11 11.20 -1.16 0.70
CA TYR A 11 11.40 0.23 0.30
C TYR A 11 10.19 0.83 -0.46
N VAL A 12 9.58 0.04 -1.34
CA VAL A 12 8.40 0.46 -2.13
C VAL A 12 7.21 0.78 -1.22
N ARG A 13 6.98 -0.04 -0.21
CA ARG A 13 5.90 0.16 0.76
C ARG A 13 6.19 1.35 1.65
N PHE A 14 7.45 1.55 2.06
CA PHE A 14 7.87 2.73 2.80
C PHE A 14 7.60 4.02 2.02
N SER A 15 8.02 4.10 0.74
CA SER A 15 7.82 5.30 -0.08
C SER A 15 6.34 5.58 -0.39
N GLN A 16 5.53 4.52 -0.59
CA GLN A 16 4.07 4.64 -0.74
C GLN A 16 3.42 5.29 0.49
N ILE A 17 3.75 4.80 1.70
CA ILE A 17 3.25 5.35 2.96
C ILE A 17 3.65 6.82 3.12
N ALA A 18 4.93 7.14 2.88
CA ALA A 18 5.42 8.51 2.97
C ALA A 18 4.69 9.45 1.99
N ALA A 19 4.42 9.00 0.76
CA ALA A 19 3.69 9.78 -0.22
C ALA A 19 2.21 9.96 0.15
N GLU A 20 1.58 8.95 0.76
CA GLU A 20 0.23 9.05 1.29
C GLU A 20 0.12 10.10 2.41
N VAL A 21 0.99 10.01 3.42
CA VAL A 21 1.03 10.96 4.55
C VAL A 21 1.33 12.37 4.05
N THR A 22 2.31 12.53 3.17
CA THR A 22 2.64 13.84 2.57
C THR A 22 1.43 14.44 1.89
N ARG A 23 0.69 13.65 1.10
CA ARG A 23 -0.55 14.11 0.47
C ARG A 23 -1.61 14.49 1.50
N GLN A 24 -1.76 13.76 2.61
CA GLN A 24 -2.69 14.11 3.71
C GLN A 24 -2.41 15.49 4.31
N CYS A 25 -1.15 15.89 4.41
CA CYS A 25 -0.75 17.17 4.98
C CYS A 25 -0.92 18.38 4.02
N ILE A 26 -1.23 18.16 2.73
CA ILE A 26 -1.42 19.26 1.76
C ILE A 26 -2.79 19.93 1.95
N LYS A 27 -2.85 21.25 1.75
CA LYS A 27 -4.07 22.08 1.87
C LYS A 27 -5.25 21.50 1.08
N SER A 28 -6.42 21.42 1.70
CA SER A 28 -7.60 20.69 1.17
C SER A 28 -8.03 21.09 -0.24
N LYS A 29 -7.85 22.36 -0.64
CA LYS A 29 -8.18 22.83 -2.00
C LYS A 29 -7.33 22.18 -3.11
N ALA A 30 -6.13 21.69 -2.81
CA ALA A 30 -5.28 20.94 -3.74
C ALA A 30 -5.53 19.42 -3.70
N ASN A 31 -6.33 18.94 -2.74
CA ASN A 31 -6.65 17.52 -2.56
C ASN A 31 -7.83 17.01 -3.41
N ALA A 32 -8.44 17.85 -4.26
CA ALA A 32 -9.55 17.43 -5.12
C ALA A 32 -9.14 16.29 -6.09
N ALA A 33 -7.86 16.21 -6.48
CA ALA A 33 -7.32 15.16 -7.33
C ALA A 33 -7.00 13.83 -6.59
N LYS A 34 -7.18 13.77 -5.27
CA LYS A 34 -6.69 12.68 -4.41
C LYS A 34 -7.57 11.42 -4.43
N LYS A 35 -8.72 11.45 -5.11
CA LYS A 35 -9.77 10.41 -5.04
C LYS A 35 -9.49 9.16 -5.91
N SER A 36 -8.27 8.92 -6.39
CA SER A 36 -8.00 7.78 -7.28
C SER A 36 -7.06 6.71 -6.73
N THR A 37 -6.57 6.81 -5.49
CA THR A 37 -5.46 5.94 -5.04
C THR A 37 -5.67 5.27 -3.68
N SER A 38 -6.88 4.82 -3.34
CA SER A 38 -7.08 4.31 -1.97
C SER A 38 -7.84 3.00 -1.80
N ASP A 39 -8.00 2.18 -2.85
CA ASP A 39 -8.36 0.79 -2.62
C ASP A 39 -7.62 -0.12 -3.59
N ALA A 40 -6.88 -1.07 -3.04
CA ALA A 40 -6.30 -2.15 -3.82
C ALA A 40 -7.45 -3.06 -4.28
N THR A 41 -8.00 -2.79 -5.47
CA THR A 41 -9.09 -3.59 -6.08
C THR A 41 -8.66 -5.01 -6.42
N LEU A 42 -7.35 -5.29 -6.38
CA LEU A 42 -6.78 -6.57 -6.77
C LEU A 42 -6.95 -7.61 -5.65
N LYS A 43 -7.70 -8.67 -5.95
CA LYS A 43 -7.78 -9.86 -5.11
C LYS A 43 -6.60 -10.77 -5.41
N MET A 44 -5.72 -10.97 -4.44
CA MET A 44 -4.62 -11.93 -4.54
C MET A 44 -5.10 -13.33 -4.13
N THR A 45 -4.95 -14.30 -5.03
CA THR A 45 -5.22 -15.72 -4.77
C THR A 45 -3.91 -16.49 -4.87
N SER A 46 -3.49 -17.12 -3.78
CA SER A 46 -2.33 -18.03 -3.78
C SER A 46 -2.71 -19.37 -4.41
N TRP A 47 -1.84 -19.90 -5.27
CA TRP A 47 -2.01 -21.21 -5.89
C TRP A 47 -0.91 -22.13 -5.41
N GLU A 48 -1.28 -23.31 -4.94
CA GLU A 48 -0.32 -24.36 -4.57
C GLU A 48 -0.74 -25.69 -5.19
N SER A 49 0.23 -26.44 -5.69
CA SER A 49 0.00 -27.75 -6.34
C SER A 49 -1.12 -27.75 -7.40
N GLY A 50 -1.24 -26.65 -8.17
CA GLY A 50 -2.21 -26.50 -9.26
C GLY A 50 -3.64 -26.18 -8.83
N LYS A 51 -3.89 -25.93 -7.53
CA LYS A 51 -5.21 -25.53 -7.03
C LYS A 51 -5.14 -24.19 -6.32
N ALA A 52 -6.17 -23.37 -6.50
CA ALA A 52 -6.33 -22.14 -5.75
C ALA A 52 -6.52 -22.47 -4.26
N VAL A 53 -5.63 -21.95 -3.41
CA VAL A 53 -5.75 -22.07 -1.96
C VAL A 53 -6.77 -21.04 -1.51
N LYS A 54 -7.90 -21.48 -0.95
CA LYS A 54 -8.81 -20.56 -0.26
C LYS A 54 -8.11 -20.12 1.02
N LYS A 55 -7.71 -18.85 1.07
CA LYS A 55 -7.22 -18.22 2.28
C LYS A 55 -8.40 -18.12 3.26
N GLN A 56 -8.32 -18.87 4.37
CA GLN A 56 -9.29 -18.83 5.48
C GLN A 56 -9.11 -17.55 6.29
#